data_AF-A0A3D3UKC5-F1
#
_entry.id   AF-A0A3D3UKC5-F1
#
_cell.length_a   1.000
_cell.length_b   1.000
_cell.length_c   1.000
_cell.angle_alpha   90.00
_cell.angle_beta   90.00
_cell.angle_gamma   90.00
#
_symmetry.space_group_name_H-M   'P 1'
#
loop_
_entity.id
_entity.type
_entity.pdbx_description
1 polymer ?
#
loop_
_entity_poly.entity_id
_entity_poly.type
_entity_poly.pdbx_seq_one_letter_code
_entity_poly.pdbx_strand_id
1 'polypeptide(L)'
;MNDPVDDNKWHHVAVVVKEAELPNLHDDVVLYKDGTIAEIHDIGLLDLWPIDTGSDLDVRIGRGFEGLIDDVRIYDRVLSDEEVMALFKLQSDRPLPKPEK
;
A
#
# COMPACT_ATOMS: atom_id res chain seq x y z
N MET A 1 17.00 11.66 1.31
CA MET A 1 16.39 11.54 -0.04
C MET A 1 16.11 10.07 -0.24
N ASN A 2 14.85 9.69 -0.41
CA ASN A 2 14.53 8.30 -0.78
C ASN A 2 15.11 8.00 -2.15
N ASP A 3 15.55 6.76 -2.35
CA ASP A 3 15.95 6.28 -3.67
C ASP A 3 14.77 6.40 -4.66
N PRO A 4 15.02 6.74 -5.93
CA PRO A 4 14.00 6.75 -6.98
C PRO A 4 13.25 5.42 -7.06
N VAL A 5 12.00 5.46 -7.55
CA VAL A 5 11.16 4.26 -7.82
C VAL A 5 10.96 4.04 -9.32
N ASP A 6 11.29 5.04 -10.14
CA ASP A 6 11.23 5.07 -11.59
C ASP A 6 12.56 4.65 -12.22
N ASP A 7 13.19 3.61 -11.67
CA ASP A 7 14.54 3.17 -12.04
C ASP A 7 14.56 1.90 -12.91
N ASN A 8 13.41 1.53 -13.50
CA ASN A 8 13.19 0.31 -14.28
C ASN A 8 13.44 -1.01 -13.50
N LYS A 9 13.39 -0.99 -12.17
CA LYS A 9 13.40 -2.20 -11.34
C LYS A 9 12.03 -2.48 -10.74
N TRP A 10 11.84 -3.74 -10.32
CA TRP A 10 10.68 -4.12 -9.53
C TRP A 10 10.78 -3.52 -8.14
N HIS A 11 9.72 -2.85 -7.73
CA HIS A 11 9.53 -2.34 -6.38
C HIS A 11 8.26 -2.92 -5.79
N HIS A 12 8.34 -3.29 -4.52
CA HIS A 12 7.15 -3.64 -3.75
C HIS A 12 6.63 -2.38 -3.06
N VAL A 13 5.37 -2.04 -3.33
CA VAL A 13 4.69 -0.88 -2.73
C VAL A 13 3.48 -1.37 -1.94
N ALA A 14 3.35 -0.90 -0.71
CA ALA A 14 2.17 -1.16 0.10
C ALA A 14 1.64 0.14 0.74
N VAL A 15 0.32 0.19 0.87
CA VAL A 15 -0.41 1.23 1.59
C VAL A 15 -1.19 0.53 2.69
N VAL A 16 -0.97 0.92 3.94
CA VAL A 16 -1.73 0.43 5.09
C VAL A 16 -2.57 1.57 5.63
N VAL A 17 -3.89 1.37 5.66
CA VAL A 17 -4.86 2.28 6.26
C VAL A 17 -5.28 1.69 7.60
N LYS A 18 -4.95 2.36 8.70
CA LYS A 18 -5.23 1.90 10.08
C LYS A 18 -6.68 2.17 10.47
N GLU A 19 -7.13 3.38 10.19
CA GLU A 19 -8.49 3.86 10.38
C GLU A 19 -8.90 4.65 9.14
N ALA A 20 -10.16 4.52 8.74
CA ALA A 20 -10.69 5.10 7.51
C ALA A 20 -11.83 6.08 7.79
N GLU A 21 -11.56 7.08 8.62
CA GLU A 21 -12.54 8.07 9.04
C GLU A 21 -12.45 9.37 8.23
N LEU A 22 -13.62 9.95 7.92
CA LEU A 22 -13.69 11.29 7.33
C LEU A 22 -13.29 12.34 8.38
N PRO A 23 -12.68 13.47 7.99
CA PRO A 23 -12.54 13.94 6.61
C PRO A 23 -11.24 13.54 5.90
N ASN A 24 -10.23 13.00 6.59
CA ASN A 24 -8.89 12.81 6.03
C ASN A 24 -8.25 11.51 6.54
N LEU A 25 -7.52 10.79 5.67
CA LEU A 25 -6.79 9.57 6.04
C LEU A 25 -5.33 9.78 6.49
N HIS A 26 -4.81 11.02 6.41
CA HIS A 26 -3.36 11.27 6.45
C HIS A 26 -2.65 10.68 7.68
N ASP A 27 -3.26 10.77 8.86
CA ASP A 27 -2.65 10.32 10.11
C ASP A 27 -2.71 8.79 10.28
N ASP A 28 -3.57 8.14 9.50
CA ASP A 28 -3.85 6.70 9.58
C ASP A 28 -3.31 5.92 8.39
N VAL A 29 -2.54 6.56 7.51
CA VAL A 29 -1.92 5.91 6.35
C VAL A 29 -0.43 5.74 6.55
N VAL A 30 0.05 4.52 6.31
CA VAL A 30 1.48 4.21 6.23
C VAL A 30 1.81 3.69 4.85
N LEU A 31 2.82 4.31 4.22
CA LEU A 31 3.38 3.86 2.95
C LEU A 31 4.64 3.05 3.18
N TYR A 32 4.80 1.99 2.40
CA TYR A 32 6.00 1.17 2.40
C TYR A 32 6.59 1.07 1.01
N LYS A 33 7.91 1.18 0.94
CA LYS A 33 8.74 0.85 -0.22
C LYS A 33 9.66 -0.29 0.16
N ASP A 34 9.63 -1.36 -0.63
CA ASP A 34 10.54 -2.51 -0.51
C ASP A 34 10.57 -3.09 0.93
N GLY A 35 9.38 -3.19 1.53
CA GLY A 35 9.17 -3.75 2.87
C GLY A 35 9.46 -2.78 4.03
N THR A 36 9.93 -1.56 3.77
CA THR A 36 10.27 -0.56 4.80
C THR A 36 9.36 0.67 4.70
N ILE A 37 9.13 1.36 5.82
CA ILE A 37 8.32 2.59 5.85
C ILE A 37 8.99 3.64 4.95
N ALA A 38 8.21 4.21 4.03
CA ALA A 38 8.67 5.26 3.13
C ALA A 38 8.61 6.63 3.83
N GLU A 39 9.69 7.41 3.76
CA GLU A 39 9.67 8.79 4.25
C GLU A 39 8.84 9.68 3.32
N ILE A 40 7.75 10.24 3.83
CA ILE A 40 6.86 11.13 3.07
C ILE A 40 7.38 12.56 3.20
N HIS A 41 7.84 13.14 2.09
CA HIS A 41 8.16 14.55 2.00
C HIS A 41 7.03 15.28 1.23
N ASP A 42 5.92 15.47 1.95
CA ASP A 42 4.86 16.47 1.75
C ASP A 42 3.73 16.30 0.70
N ILE A 43 2.56 16.74 1.16
CA ILE A 43 1.27 17.19 0.56
C ILE A 43 0.39 16.33 -0.36
N GLY A 44 0.80 15.17 -0.87
CA GLY A 44 -0.08 14.34 -1.72
C GLY A 44 -1.09 13.45 -0.97
N LEU A 45 -0.84 13.20 0.32
CA LEU A 45 -1.63 12.28 1.16
C LEU A 45 -2.77 12.98 1.91
N LEU A 46 -2.78 14.31 1.93
CA LEU A 46 -3.80 15.11 2.64
C LEU A 46 -5.19 15.00 1.98
N ASP A 47 -5.24 14.62 0.71
CA ASP A 47 -6.47 14.44 -0.08
C ASP A 47 -6.87 12.96 -0.23
N LEU A 48 -6.25 12.04 0.52
CA LEU A 48 -6.71 10.65 0.56
C LEU A 48 -8.08 10.62 1.23
N TRP A 49 -9.12 10.65 0.40
CA TRP A 49 -10.46 10.29 0.80
C TRP A 49 -10.52 8.78 1.06
N PRO A 50 -11.26 8.33 2.07
CA PRO A 50 -11.60 6.93 2.22
C PRO A 50 -12.10 6.36 0.89
N ILE A 51 -11.50 5.25 0.45
CA ILE A 51 -12.00 4.54 -0.72
C ILE A 51 -13.28 3.82 -0.31
N ASP A 52 -14.43 4.42 -0.61
CA ASP A 52 -15.74 3.79 -0.44
C ASP A 52 -16.12 2.97 -1.68
N THR A 53 -15.79 1.68 -1.65
CA THR A 53 -16.23 0.70 -2.67
C THR A 53 -17.63 0.16 -2.44
N GLY A 54 -18.30 0.57 -1.36
CA GLY A 54 -19.64 0.11 -1.01
C GLY A 54 -20.76 0.85 -1.73
N SER A 55 -20.50 2.08 -2.20
CA SER A 55 -21.53 2.97 -2.75
C SER A 55 -21.17 3.60 -4.09
N ASP A 56 -20.04 4.30 -4.17
CA ASP A 56 -19.83 5.34 -5.19
C ASP A 56 -18.55 5.19 -6.02
N LEU A 57 -17.52 4.47 -5.56
CA LEU A 57 -16.20 4.45 -6.21
C LEU A 57 -15.61 3.04 -6.38
N ASP A 58 -15.17 2.71 -7.60
CA ASP A 58 -14.33 1.54 -7.83
C ASP A 58 -12.90 1.77 -7.34
N VAL A 59 -12.27 0.75 -6.73
CA VAL A 59 -10.80 0.72 -6.57
C VAL A 59 -10.17 0.56 -7.94
N ARG A 60 -9.39 1.55 -8.36
CA ARG A 60 -8.64 1.52 -9.62
C ARG A 60 -7.15 1.47 -9.34
N ILE A 61 -6.50 0.41 -9.81
CA ILE A 61 -5.06 0.20 -9.68
C ILE A 61 -4.41 0.45 -11.04
N GLY A 62 -3.33 1.24 -11.07
CA GLY A 62 -2.54 1.48 -12.29
C GLY A 62 -3.16 2.44 -13.33
N ARG A 63 -4.15 3.25 -12.96
CA ARG A 63 -4.76 4.23 -13.89
C ARG A 63 -3.71 5.24 -14.36
N GLY A 64 -3.32 5.14 -15.63
CA GLY A 64 -2.29 6.01 -16.24
C GLY A 64 -0.85 5.63 -15.86
N PHE A 65 -0.64 4.47 -15.25
CA PHE A 65 0.69 3.96 -14.95
C PHE A 65 1.32 3.34 -16.21
N GLU A 66 2.55 3.75 -16.52
CA GLU A 66 3.35 3.22 -17.62
C GLU A 66 4.43 2.29 -17.06
N GLY A 67 4.09 1.00 -16.93
CA GLY A 67 4.99 -0.01 -16.39
C GLY A 67 4.31 -1.37 -16.26
N LEU A 68 4.99 -2.31 -15.60
CA LEU A 68 4.43 -3.63 -15.28
C LEU A 68 3.93 -3.63 -13.83
N ILE A 69 2.81 -4.31 -13.60
CA ILE A 69 2.24 -4.55 -12.27
C ILE A 69 2.05 -6.06 -12.15
N ASP A 70 2.46 -6.63 -11.02
CA ASP A 70 2.25 -8.03 -10.70
C ASP A 70 1.87 -8.19 -9.21
N ASP A 71 1.29 -9.34 -8.87
CA ASP A 71 1.06 -9.80 -7.50
C ASP A 71 0.21 -8.86 -6.62
N VAL A 72 -0.85 -8.30 -7.23
CA VAL A 72 -1.77 -7.35 -6.61
C VAL A 72 -2.60 -8.02 -5.52
N ARG A 73 -2.61 -7.44 -4.31
CA ARG A 73 -3.37 -7.92 -3.16
C ARG A 73 -4.12 -6.78 -2.47
N ILE A 74 -5.30 -7.11 -1.94
CA ILE A 74 -6.12 -6.24 -1.09
C ILE A 74 -6.51 -7.05 0.15
N TYR A 75 -6.39 -6.45 1.33
CA TYR A 75 -6.68 -7.08 2.61
C TYR A 75 -7.83 -6.36 3.32
N ASP A 76 -8.65 -7.12 4.04
CA ASP A 76 -9.75 -6.62 4.87
C ASP A 76 -9.30 -6.23 6.30
N ARG A 77 -7.99 -6.11 6.50
CA ARG A 77 -7.37 -5.82 7.80
C ARG A 77 -6.10 -4.98 7.64
N VAL A 78 -5.76 -4.30 8.73
CA VAL A 78 -4.46 -3.66 8.90
C VAL A 78 -3.36 -4.73 8.95
N LEU A 79 -2.28 -4.52 8.19
CA LEU A 79 -1.07 -5.35 8.24
C LEU A 79 -0.02 -4.69 9.14
N SER A 80 0.76 -5.50 9.86
CA SER A 80 1.92 -5.00 10.62
C SER A 80 3.16 -4.78 9.74
N ASP A 81 4.15 -4.05 10.26
CA ASP A 81 5.42 -3.82 9.58
C ASP A 81 6.13 -5.15 9.21
N GLU A 82 6.08 -6.14 10.11
CA GLU A 82 6.66 -7.46 9.87
C GLU A 82 5.92 -8.22 8.78
N GLU A 83 4.59 -8.08 8.70
CA GLU A 83 3.78 -8.71 7.66
C GLU A 83 4.07 -8.10 6.29
N VAL A 84 4.19 -6.77 6.20
CA VAL A 84 4.57 -6.08 4.96
C VAL A 84 5.99 -6.49 4.53
N MET A 85 6.93 -6.54 5.46
CA MET A 85 8.29 -7.02 5.20
C MET A 85 8.31 -8.48 4.74
N ALA A 86 7.46 -9.33 5.32
CA ALA A 86 7.35 -10.73 4.92
C ALA A 86 6.77 -10.85 3.50
N LEU A 87 5.77 -10.04 3.14
CA LEU A 87 5.22 -9.97 1.79
C LEU A 87 6.25 -9.51 0.76
N PHE A 88 7.08 -8.51 1.09
CA PHE A 88 8.18 -8.10 0.22
C PHE A 88 9.20 -9.22 -0.02
N LYS A 89 9.53 -9.99 1.02
CA LYS A 89 10.48 -11.11 0.93
C LYS A 89 9.91 -12.33 0.22
N LEU A 90 8.59 -12.46 0.19
CA LEU A 90 7.91 -13.48 -0.60
C LEU A 90 8.06 -13.13 -2.08
N GLN A 91 9.11 -13.64 -2.71
CA GLN A 91 9.13 -13.83 -4.16
C GLN A 91 8.04 -14.88 -4.47
N SER A 92 6.82 -14.38 -4.77
CA SER A 92 5.55 -15.02 -5.22
C SER A 92 5.53 -16.57 -5.31
N ASP A 93 4.60 -17.31 -4.69
CA ASP A 93 3.17 -17.42 -5.11
C ASP A 93 2.21 -17.88 -3.97
N ARG A 94 2.46 -17.59 -2.69
CA ARG A 94 1.56 -18.06 -1.59
C ARG A 94 1.19 -16.96 -0.59
N PRO A 95 -0.12 -16.72 -0.34
CA PRO A 95 -0.56 -15.87 0.76
C PRO A 95 -0.05 -16.41 2.11
N LEU A 96 0.40 -15.51 2.99
CA LEU A 96 0.73 -15.86 4.37
C LEU A 96 -0.55 -16.31 5.11
N PRO A 97 -0.48 -17.39 5.91
CA PRO A 97 -1.58 -17.77 6.79
C PRO A 97 -1.86 -16.64 7.80
N LYS A 98 -3.14 -16.40 8.09
CA LYS A 98 -3.56 -15.39 9.07
C LYS A 98 -2.96 -15.72 10.45
N PRO A 99 -2.37 -14.76 11.19
CA PRO A 99 -1.87 -15.02 12.52
C PRO A 99 -3.01 -15.49 13.44
N GLU A 100 -2.79 -16.61 14.14
CA GLU A 100 -3.73 -17.14 15.13
C GLU A 100 -3.70 -16.25 16.39
N LYS A 101 -4.87 -15.97 16.95
CA LYS A 101 -5.05 -15.20 18.19
C LYS A 101 -4.62 -15.97 19.42
#